data_AF-A0A6P2BFQ0-F1
#
_entry.id   AF-A0A6P2BFQ0-F1
#
_cell.length_a   1.000
_cell.length_b   1.000
_cell.length_c   1.000
_cell.angle_alpha   90.00
_cell.angle_beta   90.00
_cell.angle_gamma   90.00
#
_symmetry.space_group_name_H-M   'P 1'
#
loop_
_entity.id
_entity.type
_entity.pdbx_description
1 polymer ?
#
loop_
_entity_poly.entity_id
_entity_poly.type
_entity_poly.pdbx_seq_one_letter_code
_entity_poly.pdbx_strand_id
1 'polypeptide(L)' 'MATESLEAVTLIGQSRDRMLPLAAGIATLAPRRVILNPGAEDSKVVEALLAKGVPVQLACTMVLLDEGRFDDLAVS' A
#
# COMPACT_ATOMS: atom_id res chain seq x y z
N MET A 1 12.53 -24.49 0.20
CA MET A 1 12.60 -23.19 0.90
C MET A 1 11.32 -22.46 0.56
N ALA A 2 10.52 -22.05 1.54
CA ALA A 2 9.34 -21.24 1.25
C ALA A 2 9.83 -19.88 0.74
N THR A 3 9.38 -19.47 -0.44
CA THR A 3 9.51 -18.10 -0.91
C THR A 3 8.64 -17.24 0.00
N GLU A 4 9.23 -16.32 0.75
CA GLU A 4 8.46 -15.41 1.60
C GLU A 4 7.64 -14.47 0.71
N SER A 5 6.34 -14.37 1.01
CA SER A 5 5.41 -13.47 0.32
C SER A 5 5.39 -12.10 1.01
N LEU A 6 5.44 -11.03 0.22
CA LEU A 6 5.35 -9.67 0.74
C LEU A 6 3.90 -9.34 1.13
N GLU A 7 3.62 -9.25 2.42
CA GLU A 7 2.27 -8.96 2.94
C GLU A 7 1.82 -7.52 2.61
N ALA A 8 2.62 -6.52 2.98
CA ALA A 8 2.25 -5.13 2.77
C ALA A 8 3.45 -4.24 2.44
N VAL A 9 3.20 -3.22 1.61
CA VAL A 9 4.08 -2.04 1.49
C VAL A 9 3.36 -0.86 2.11
N THR A 10 3.98 -0.23 3.11
CA THR A 10 3.44 0.94 3.80
C THR A 10 4.09 2.21 3.27
N LEU A 11 3.30 3.14 2.72
CA LEU A 11 3.79 4.43 2.23
C LEU A 11 3.46 5.52 3.24
N ILE A 12 4.49 6.27 3.63
CA ILE A 12 4.40 7.40 4.57
C ILE A 12 4.90 8.64 3.82
N GLY A 13 4.06 9.68 3.78
CA GLY A 13 4.30 11.04 3.26
C GLY A 13 5.43 11.22 2.25
N GLN A 14 5.11 11.35 0.96
CA GLN A 14 6.08 11.63 -0.11
C GLN A 14 5.62 12.81 -0.97
N SER A 15 6.58 13.48 -1.63
CA SER A 15 6.26 14.48 -2.66
C SER A 15 5.51 13.80 -3.82
N ARG A 16 4.43 14.41 -4.29
CA ARG A 16 3.58 13.87 -5.38
C ARG A 16 4.36 13.39 -6.60
N ASP A 17 5.41 14.12 -6.99
CA ASP A 17 6.25 13.80 -8.16
C ASP A 17 7.01 12.47 -8.06
N ARG A 18 7.20 11.94 -6.84
CA ARG A 18 7.88 10.65 -6.59
C ARG A 18 6.93 9.49 -6.45
N MET A 19 5.66 9.75 -6.15
CA MET A 19 4.70 8.72 -5.78
C MET A 19 4.34 7.81 -6.94
N LEU A 20 4.11 8.37 -8.14
CA LEU A 20 3.69 7.57 -9.29
C LEU A 20 4.81 6.64 -9.82
N PRO A 21 6.07 7.08 -9.98
CA PRO A 21 7.18 6.18 -10.29
C PRO A 21 7.38 5.09 -9.23
N LEU A 22 7.23 5.43 -7.95
CA LEU A 22 7.35 4.48 -6.85
C LEU A 22 6.24 3.41 -6.91
N ALA A 23 5.00 3.81 -7.20
CA ALA A 23 3.86 2.89 -7.34
C ALA A 23 4.10 1.82 -8.42
N ALA A 24 4.68 2.22 -9.56
CA ALA A 24 5.05 1.29 -10.62
C ALA A 24 6.09 0.26 -10.16
N GLY A 25 7.08 0.69 -9.37
CA GLY A 25 8.07 -0.20 -8.76
C GLY A 25 7.46 -1.14 -7.72
N ILE A 26 6.56 -0.63 -6.87
CA ILE A 26 5.87 -1.45 -5.85
C ILE A 26 5.02 -2.53 -6.50
N ALA A 27 4.35 -2.22 -7.61
CA ALA A 27 3.53 -3.19 -8.33
C ALA A 27 4.33 -4.42 -8.83
N THR A 28 5.64 -4.28 -9.10
CA THR A 28 6.47 -5.42 -9.52
C THR A 28 6.80 -6.38 -8.39
N LEU A 29 6.71 -5.91 -7.13
CA LEU A 29 6.89 -6.74 -5.94
C LEU A 29 5.66 -7.60 -5.62
N ALA A 30 4.52 -7.31 -6.25
CA ALA A 30 3.24 -7.99 -6.05
C ALA A 30 2.88 -8.18 -4.57
N PRO A 31 2.86 -7.12 -3.73
CA PRO A 31 2.46 -7.25 -2.34
C PRO A 31 0.97 -7.61 -2.25
N ARG A 32 0.55 -8.23 -1.15
CA ARG A 32 -0.89 -8.49 -0.92
C ARG A 32 -1.69 -7.21 -0.74
N ARG A 33 -1.08 -6.14 -0.22
CA ARG A 33 -1.67 -4.79 -0.21
C ARG A 33 -0.61 -3.68 -0.18
N VAL A 34 -1.03 -2.47 -0.54
CA VAL A 34 -0.34 -1.22 -0.26
C VAL A 34 -1.15 -0.41 0.74
N ILE A 35 -0.53 0.03 1.83
CA ILE A 35 -1.16 0.90 2.82
C ILE A 35 -0.68 2.34 2.56
N LEU A 36 -1.58 3.22 2.16
CA LEU A 36 -1.30 4.65 2.07
C LEU A 36 -1.63 5.30 3.41
N ASN A 37 -0.60 5.75 4.11
CA ASN A 37 -0.77 6.47 5.37
C ASN A 37 -1.25 7.90 5.13
N PRO A 38 -1.81 8.56 6.16
CA PRO A 38 -2.14 9.97 6.11
C PRO A 38 -1.00 10.82 5.51
N GLY A 39 -1.32 11.60 4.48
CA GLY A 39 -0.37 12.41 3.72
C GLY A 39 0.27 11.72 2.50
N ALA A 40 -0.05 10.45 2.24
CA ALA A 40 0.39 9.70 1.05
C ALA A 40 -0.76 9.38 0.08
N GLU A 41 -1.95 9.93 0.29
CA GLU A 41 -3.13 9.71 -0.54
C GLU A 41 -2.97 10.42 -1.89
N ASP A 42 -2.96 9.66 -2.98
CA ASP A 42 -2.94 10.18 -4.34
C ASP A 42 -3.77 9.29 -5.26
N SER A 43 -4.79 9.85 -5.90
CA SER A 43 -5.73 9.08 -6.72
C SER A 43 -5.05 8.38 -7.90
N LYS A 44 -4.02 9.00 -8.51
CA LYS A 44 -3.30 8.39 -9.64
C LYS A 44 -2.49 7.18 -9.20
N VAL A 45 -1.96 7.21 -7.98
CA VAL A 45 -1.24 6.07 -7.38
C VAL A 45 -2.19 4.93 -7.11
N VAL A 46 -3.35 5.23 -6.51
CA VAL A 46 -4.40 4.25 -6.24
C VAL A 46 -4.83 3.58 -7.55
N GLU A 47 -5.19 4.36 -8.57
CA GLU A 47 -5.58 3.85 -9.88
C GLU A 47 -4.49 2.98 -10.52
N ALA A 48 -3.22 3.42 -10.47
CA ALA A 48 -2.10 2.67 -11.03
C ALA A 48 -1.87 1.32 -10.33
N LEU A 49 -1.98 1.27 -9.01
CA LEU A 49 -1.83 0.03 -8.23
C LEU A 49 -3.01 -0.92 -8.46
N LEU A 50 -4.24 -0.41 -8.44
CA LEU A 50 -5.44 -1.21 -8.70
C LEU A 50 -5.45 -1.77 -10.12
N ALA A 51 -5.02 -1.00 -11.13
CA ALA A 51 -4.90 -1.46 -12.51
C ALA A 51 -3.85 -2.60 -12.68
N LYS A 52 -2.94 -2.76 -11.71
CA LYS A 52 -1.98 -3.86 -11.63
C LYS A 52 -2.44 -4.99 -10.71
N GLY A 53 -3.67 -4.94 -10.20
CA GLY A 53 -4.23 -5.94 -9.30
C GLY A 53 -3.67 -5.88 -7.88
N VAL A 54 -3.05 -4.77 -7.49
CA VAL A 54 -2.53 -4.57 -6.13
C VAL A 54 -3.57 -3.81 -5.29
N PRO A 55 -4.16 -4.44 -4.26
CA PRO A 55 -5.12 -3.79 -3.37
C PRO A 55 -4.48 -2.61 -2.64
N VAL A 56 -5.25 -1.54 -2.44
CA VAL A 56 -4.82 -0.34 -1.70
C VAL A 56 -5.74 -0.11 -0.51
N GLN A 57 -5.14 0.15 0.65
CA GLN A 57 -5.83 0.48 1.89
C GLN A 57 -5.42 1.90 2.32
N LEU A 58 -6.41 2.78 2.50
CA LEU A 58 -6.19 4.12 3.04
C LEU A 58 -6.32 4.05 4.56
N ALA A 59 -5.20 4.01 5.29
CA ALA A 59 -5.21 3.82 6.73
C ALA A 59 -3.89 4.28 7.37
N CYS A 60 -3.93 4.62 8.66
CA CYS A 60 -2.72 4.79 9.46
C CYS A 60 -2.22 3.43 9.93
N THR A 61 -1.01 3.04 9.50
CA THR A 61 -0.40 1.75 9.88
C THR A 61 -0.29 1.61 11.39
N MET A 62 0.00 2.70 12.10
CA MET A 62 0.12 2.63 13.56
C MET A 62 -1.21 2.37 14.27
N VAL A 63 -2.31 2.90 13.75
CA VAL A 63 -3.65 2.61 14.30
C VAL A 63 -4.02 1.15 14.03
N LEU A 64 -3.73 0.63 12.82
CA LEU A 64 -3.97 -0.78 12.51
C LEU A 64 -3.18 -1.72 13.44
N LEU A 65 -1.94 -1.37 13.77
CA LEU A 65 -1.11 -2.15 14.69
C LEU A 65 -1.63 -2.08 16.13
N ASP A 66 -1.98 -0.88 16.62
CA ASP A 66 -2.50 -0.65 17.96
C ASP A 66 -3.83 -1.38 18.19
N GLU A 67 -4.71 -1.38 17.19
CA GLU A 67 -6.01 -2.05 17.23
C GLU A 67 -5.94 -3.56 16.91
N GLY A 68 -4.77 -4.10 16.54
CA GLY A 68 -4.62 -5.50 16.13
C GLY A 68 -5.29 -5.85 14.80
N ARG A 69 -5.50 -4.86 13.93
CA ARG A 69 -6.19 -4.94 12.63
C ARG A 69 -5.23 -4.89 11.45
N PHE A 70 -3.92 -4.98 11.69
CA PHE A 70 -2.95 -4.92 10.61
C PHE A 70 -3.19 -6.01 9.57
N ASP A 71 -3.51 -7.24 9.99
CA ASP A 71 -3.74 -8.36 9.08
C ASP A 71 -5.13 -8.37 8.41
N ASP A 72 -5.99 -7.41 8.77
CA ASP A 72 -7.31 -7.27 8.16
C ASP A 72 -7.17 -6.77 6.72
N LEU A 73 -7.51 -7.62 5.76
CA LEU A 73 -7.59 -7.26 4.34
C LEU A 73 -8.89 -6.53 3.98
N ALA A 74 -9.68 -6.12 4.99
CA ALA A 74 -10.96 -5.47 4.78
C ALA A 74 -10.77 -4.09 4.14
N VAL A 75 -11.06 -4.03 2.84
CA VAL A 75 -11.23 -2.80 2.08
C VAL A 75 -12.66 -2.31 2.36
N SER A 76 -12.81 -1.40 3.32
CA SER A 76 -14.03 -0.62 3.48
C SER A 76 -13.98 0.63 2.60
#